data_AF-A0A7S4LGK4-F1
#
_entry.id   AF-A0A7S4LGK4-F1
#
_cell.length_a   1.000
_cell.length_b   1.000
_cell.length_c   1.000
_cell.angle_alpha   90.00
_cell.angle_beta   90.00
_cell.angle_gamma   90.00
#
_symmetry.space_group_name_H-M   'P 1'
#
loop_
_entity.id
_entity.type
_entity.pdbx_description
1 polymer ?
#
loop_
_entity_poly.entity_id
_entity_poly.type
_entity_poly.pdbx_seq_one_letter_code
_entity_poly.pdbx_strand_id
1 'polypeptide(L)'
;MAARDRPKLANYLAQETYTVDTRDHEDHTFCGIMFDVHCRTTRPVEYLEIQSLWVRGDLGPMKVFATPDGFCDEDKAYDELNNAVHKDPECWTLLFEKTLAESIDVLQELPLSTPIQLQPNKTYGFYIHSSLPGDRGLVYDNQRGKVTHSDQYLQVLPGLAHVSYKPFSPNGPWRRGRAWRANRQFVGRITYGVKWTLWNPEVHDRFPSGFQRLVDFMTWCHADPDSSIHPFPWDVLLYIVNMCRWDWGAAFQPAEEEPEHTDVSLAGISILNEDEIFEEVDDAQLVVDSTNQMAGIAGDTKFLYDDGACPPDVTIIRHEDFYFAKSYLARCNYSATFLDWTETGSNLLIEGLTDEQFQTGTRLEFGQGGCFLEILGKLEASPSLNKVCLGLMDVLSIGWRCGARCRVLRGGLLSVGQDVYVRSPALSPASSPTLCPAASQTSACVPAPGETTATPAATCSATPLPLLSALEKASIEAPASTSSAANVHSADQPIGDLIKVTSKSTVVSLIELVLNMMRDGKAEVTLTGFGYMTTKLADVIQRMQQKEGLVQIKSVQTCLSERRTSQLLVCIGKGTDFEALVAALPEQTAELIEAGDVSAW
;
A
#
# COMPACT_ATOMS: atom_id res chain seq x y z
N MET A 1 28.56 -40.97 26.46
CA MET A 1 27.48 -41.83 25.89
C MET A 1 26.22 -41.02 25.71
N ALA A 2 25.71 -40.34 26.75
CA ALA A 2 24.53 -39.46 26.67
C ALA A 2 24.57 -38.42 25.53
N ALA A 3 25.75 -37.97 25.07
CA ALA A 3 25.86 -37.07 23.93
C ALA A 3 25.42 -37.65 22.57
N ARG A 4 25.36 -38.98 22.41
CA ARG A 4 24.84 -39.58 21.15
C ARG A 4 23.31 -39.60 21.10
N ASP A 5 22.67 -39.60 22.26
CA ASP A 5 21.23 -39.78 22.42
C ASP A 5 20.55 -38.48 22.92
N ARG A 6 21.09 -37.30 22.53
CA ARG A 6 20.46 -36.01 22.83
C ARG A 6 19.09 -35.90 22.16
N PRO A 7 18.10 -35.26 22.81
CA PRO A 7 16.82 -35.00 22.16
C PRO A 7 17.02 -34.01 21.01
N LYS A 8 16.44 -34.35 19.85
CA LYS A 8 16.41 -33.49 18.66
C LYS A 8 15.24 -32.51 18.66
N LEU A 9 14.19 -32.84 19.41
CA LEU A 9 12.93 -32.09 19.49
C LEU A 9 12.64 -31.73 20.94
N ALA A 10 12.04 -30.57 21.18
CA ALA A 10 11.50 -30.22 22.48
C ALA A 10 10.45 -31.28 22.90
N ASN A 11 10.52 -31.78 24.13
CA ASN A 11 9.49 -32.70 24.64
C ASN A 11 8.18 -31.97 24.95
N TYR A 12 8.22 -30.67 25.20
CA TYR A 12 7.06 -29.78 25.27
C TYR A 12 6.65 -29.27 23.87
N LEU A 13 5.38 -28.88 23.72
CA LEU A 13 5.01 -27.83 22.78
C LEU A 13 5.26 -26.50 23.51
N ALA A 14 5.84 -25.49 22.88
CA ALA A 14 5.97 -24.20 23.57
C ALA A 14 4.57 -23.67 23.85
N GLN A 15 4.22 -23.50 25.13
CA GLN A 15 2.92 -23.00 25.59
C GLN A 15 2.72 -21.50 25.31
N GLU A 16 3.54 -20.93 24.44
CA GLU A 16 3.25 -19.71 23.71
C GLU A 16 2.13 -20.05 22.73
N THR A 17 0.88 -20.03 23.23
CA THR A 17 -0.33 -20.17 22.42
C THR A 17 -0.43 -18.93 21.53
N TYR A 18 0.08 -19.05 20.31
CA TYR A 18 0.01 -17.96 19.35
C TYR A 18 -1.41 -17.85 18.83
N THR A 19 -1.94 -16.63 18.94
CA THR A 19 -3.28 -16.25 18.55
C THR A 19 -3.14 -15.29 17.38
N VAL A 20 -3.42 -15.78 16.18
CA VAL A 20 -3.44 -14.95 14.97
C VAL A 20 -4.86 -14.47 14.76
N ASP A 21 -5.12 -13.22 15.13
CA ASP A 21 -6.35 -12.50 14.78
C ASP A 21 -6.14 -11.81 13.42
N THR A 22 -6.97 -12.13 12.42
CA THR A 22 -6.98 -11.46 11.11
C THR A 22 -7.76 -10.14 11.17
N ARG A 23 -7.40 -9.14 10.34
CA ARG A 23 -8.19 -7.89 10.22
C ARG A 23 -9.65 -8.21 9.84
N ASP A 24 -10.58 -7.48 10.44
CA ASP A 24 -12.02 -7.72 10.31
C ASP A 24 -12.72 -6.39 9.97
N HIS A 25 -13.37 -6.35 8.80
CA HIS A 25 -14.07 -5.17 8.28
C HIS A 25 -15.57 -5.42 8.06
N GLU A 26 -16.08 -6.61 8.38
CA GLU A 26 -17.49 -7.02 8.18
C GLU A 26 -18.03 -6.91 6.74
N ASP A 27 -17.16 -6.84 5.73
CA ASP A 27 -17.56 -6.60 4.34
C ASP A 27 -18.63 -7.59 3.82
N HIS A 28 -18.62 -8.88 4.23
CA HIS A 28 -19.56 -9.89 3.73
C HIS A 28 -19.81 -11.10 4.66
N THR A 29 -20.83 -11.90 4.32
CA THR A 29 -21.04 -13.27 4.82
C THR A 29 -21.29 -14.26 3.66
N PHE A 30 -20.89 -15.54 3.79
CA PHE A 30 -21.27 -16.67 2.90
C PHE A 30 -21.24 -18.02 3.65
N CYS A 31 -21.39 -19.15 2.94
CA CYS A 31 -21.39 -20.50 3.53
C CYS A 31 -19.99 -21.05 3.85
N GLY A 32 -18.92 -20.61 3.17
CA GLY A 32 -17.59 -21.20 3.36
C GLY A 32 -16.43 -20.29 2.97
N ILE A 33 -15.23 -20.66 3.41
CA ILE A 33 -13.96 -20.03 3.05
C ILE A 33 -12.88 -21.11 2.92
N MET A 34 -12.20 -21.13 1.77
CA MET A 34 -10.92 -21.84 1.58
C MET A 34 -9.79 -20.83 1.72
N PHE A 35 -8.71 -21.18 2.42
CA PHE A 35 -7.50 -20.35 2.53
C PHE A 35 -6.29 -21.22 2.87
N ASP A 36 -5.10 -20.72 2.59
CA ASP A 36 -3.85 -21.43 2.87
C ASP A 36 -3.13 -20.85 4.10
N VAL A 37 -2.49 -21.74 4.86
CA VAL A 37 -1.62 -21.41 5.98
C VAL A 37 -0.22 -21.95 5.69
N HIS A 38 0.78 -21.07 5.73
CA HIS A 38 2.16 -21.37 5.40
C HIS A 38 3.06 -21.22 6.63
N CYS A 39 3.97 -22.18 6.88
CA CYS A 39 4.98 -22.08 7.94
C CYS A 39 6.29 -21.51 7.40
N ARG A 40 6.67 -20.34 7.91
CA ARG A 40 7.92 -19.64 7.60
C ARG A 40 9.15 -20.42 8.08
N THR A 41 10.30 -20.17 7.46
CA THR A 41 11.58 -20.86 7.70
C THR A 41 12.56 -20.07 8.58
N THR A 42 12.21 -18.86 9.01
CA THR A 42 13.10 -17.86 9.62
C THR A 42 13.68 -18.24 10.99
N ARG A 43 13.26 -19.37 11.57
CA ARG A 43 13.58 -19.79 12.95
C ARG A 43 13.71 -21.32 13.04
N PRO A 44 14.35 -21.88 14.09
CA PRO A 44 14.54 -23.32 14.29
C PRO A 44 13.24 -24.04 14.74
N VAL A 45 12.15 -23.79 14.02
CA VAL A 45 10.88 -24.50 14.11
C VAL A 45 11.06 -25.88 13.47
N GLU A 46 10.57 -26.92 14.14
CA GLU A 46 10.41 -28.24 13.54
C GLU A 46 9.03 -28.38 12.88
N TYR A 47 7.97 -27.88 13.54
CA TYR A 47 6.64 -27.70 12.96
C TYR A 47 5.79 -26.73 13.80
N LEU A 48 4.75 -26.20 13.19
CA LEU A 48 3.63 -25.57 13.90
C LEU A 48 2.53 -26.61 14.11
N GLU A 49 1.96 -26.65 15.30
CA GLU A 49 0.82 -27.49 15.62
C GLU A 49 -0.45 -26.63 15.63
N ILE A 50 -1.23 -26.67 14.55
CA ILE A 50 -2.52 -25.98 14.45
C ILE A 50 -3.55 -26.79 15.26
N GLN A 51 -4.16 -26.17 16.26
CA GLN A 51 -5.02 -26.83 17.25
C GLN A 51 -6.50 -26.49 17.05
N SER A 52 -6.81 -25.23 16.77
CA SER A 52 -8.19 -24.79 16.50
C SER A 52 -8.25 -23.60 15.55
N LEU A 53 -9.37 -23.51 14.84
CA LEU A 53 -9.77 -22.35 14.06
C LEU A 53 -10.96 -21.70 14.74
N TRP A 54 -11.10 -20.39 14.63
CA TRP A 54 -12.15 -19.63 15.30
C TRP A 54 -12.87 -18.75 14.30
N VAL A 55 -14.20 -18.77 14.32
CA VAL A 55 -15.05 -18.09 13.31
C VAL A 55 -16.30 -17.49 13.94
N ARG A 56 -16.95 -16.59 13.21
CA ARG A 56 -18.21 -15.96 13.60
C ARG A 56 -19.18 -15.88 12.41
N GLY A 57 -20.48 -15.78 12.68
CA GLY A 57 -21.54 -15.86 11.68
C GLY A 57 -22.80 -16.60 12.17
N ASP A 58 -23.73 -16.87 11.26
CA ASP A 58 -24.89 -17.74 11.47
C ASP A 58 -24.46 -19.22 11.32
N LEU A 59 -23.61 -19.67 12.24
CA LEU A 59 -22.74 -20.84 12.05
C LEU A 59 -23.50 -22.13 11.69
N GLY A 60 -24.54 -22.48 12.46
CA GLY A 60 -25.34 -23.68 12.20
C GLY A 60 -24.50 -24.96 12.14
N PRO A 61 -24.77 -25.91 11.21
CA PRO A 61 -23.97 -27.12 11.03
C PRO A 61 -22.60 -26.79 10.40
N MET A 62 -21.56 -26.74 11.22
CA MET A 62 -20.19 -26.39 10.84
C MET A 62 -19.33 -27.62 10.54
N LYS A 63 -18.45 -27.48 9.54
CA LYS A 63 -17.39 -28.43 9.19
C LYS A 63 -16.07 -27.71 8.96
N VAL A 64 -14.96 -28.34 9.31
CA VAL A 64 -13.60 -27.94 8.91
C VAL A 64 -12.94 -29.11 8.20
N PHE A 65 -12.39 -28.83 7.03
CA PHE A 65 -11.57 -29.74 6.27
C PHE A 65 -10.15 -29.17 6.10
N ALA A 66 -9.16 -30.04 5.90
CA ALA A 66 -7.81 -29.65 5.53
C ALA A 66 -7.20 -30.55 4.44
N THR A 67 -6.28 -29.99 3.66
CA THR A 67 -5.47 -30.69 2.64
C THR A 67 -3.99 -30.31 2.79
N PRO A 68 -3.05 -31.27 2.67
CA PRO A 68 -1.63 -30.94 2.55
C PRO A 68 -1.34 -30.17 1.25
N ASP A 69 -0.19 -29.49 1.24
CA ASP A 69 0.40 -28.77 0.09
C ASP A 69 -0.47 -27.62 -0.49
N GLY A 70 -1.54 -27.21 0.20
CA GLY A 70 -2.38 -26.06 -0.13
C GLY A 70 -3.69 -26.40 -0.86
N PHE A 71 -4.61 -25.44 -0.98
CA PHE A 71 -5.87 -25.65 -1.71
C PHE A 71 -5.75 -25.41 -3.23
N CYS A 72 -4.64 -24.82 -3.68
CA CYS A 72 -4.32 -24.49 -5.06
C CYS A 72 -2.81 -24.64 -5.36
N ASP A 73 -2.46 -25.01 -6.59
CA ASP A 73 -1.06 -25.04 -7.05
C ASP A 73 -0.43 -23.63 -7.01
N GLU A 74 0.71 -23.48 -6.34
CA GLU A 74 1.40 -22.19 -6.11
C GLU A 74 1.80 -21.45 -7.41
N ASP A 75 1.98 -22.17 -8.53
CA ASP A 75 2.44 -21.64 -9.82
C ASP A 75 1.34 -20.99 -10.69
N LYS A 76 0.07 -21.06 -10.32
CA LYS A 76 -1.04 -20.64 -11.19
C LYS A 76 -1.54 -19.24 -10.90
N ALA A 77 -1.67 -18.44 -11.96
CA ALA A 77 -2.24 -17.10 -11.90
C ALA A 77 -3.66 -17.13 -11.30
N TYR A 78 -4.00 -16.08 -10.53
CA TYR A 78 -5.19 -16.05 -9.68
C TYR A 78 -6.52 -16.21 -10.45
N ASP A 79 -6.56 -15.86 -11.74
CA ASP A 79 -7.73 -16.12 -12.61
C ASP A 79 -7.93 -17.62 -12.92
N GLU A 80 -6.84 -18.39 -13.00
CA GLU A 80 -6.86 -19.84 -13.15
C GLU A 80 -7.19 -20.57 -11.85
N LEU A 81 -7.06 -19.91 -10.69
CA LEU A 81 -7.33 -20.50 -9.38
C LEU A 81 -8.72 -21.14 -9.34
N ASN A 82 -9.71 -20.51 -9.98
CA ASN A 82 -11.07 -21.04 -10.12
C ASN A 82 -11.17 -22.42 -10.78
N ASN A 83 -10.18 -22.84 -11.58
CA ASN A 83 -10.07 -24.18 -12.16
C ASN A 83 -9.07 -25.07 -11.40
N ALA A 84 -8.09 -24.47 -10.73
CA ALA A 84 -7.04 -25.17 -9.98
C ALA A 84 -7.43 -25.61 -8.56
N VAL A 85 -8.49 -25.03 -7.96
CA VAL A 85 -8.95 -25.44 -6.61
C VAL A 85 -9.18 -26.96 -6.54
N HIS A 86 -8.64 -27.61 -5.51
CA HIS A 86 -9.03 -28.96 -5.11
C HIS A 86 -10.51 -28.98 -4.65
N LYS A 87 -11.45 -29.09 -5.60
CA LYS A 87 -12.89 -29.20 -5.31
C LYS A 87 -13.35 -30.63 -5.08
N ASP A 88 -12.48 -31.61 -5.32
CA ASP A 88 -12.76 -33.01 -5.05
C ASP A 88 -12.72 -33.24 -3.53
N PRO A 89 -13.84 -33.64 -2.88
CA PRO A 89 -13.85 -33.92 -1.45
C PRO A 89 -12.87 -35.02 -1.03
N GLU A 90 -12.46 -35.92 -1.94
CA GLU A 90 -11.51 -37.01 -1.64
C GLU A 90 -10.09 -36.51 -1.36
N CYS A 91 -9.73 -35.29 -1.80
CA CYS A 91 -8.46 -34.65 -1.45
C CYS A 91 -8.43 -34.11 0.00
N TRP A 92 -9.57 -34.04 0.69
CA TRP A 92 -9.71 -33.30 1.95
C TRP A 92 -10.02 -34.20 3.15
N THR A 93 -9.27 -33.99 4.24
CA THR A 93 -9.52 -34.64 5.53
C THR A 93 -10.48 -33.81 6.37
N LEU A 94 -11.61 -34.39 6.79
CA LEU A 94 -12.54 -33.76 7.75
C LEU A 94 -11.93 -33.75 9.16
N LEU A 95 -11.72 -32.56 9.73
CA LEU A 95 -11.11 -32.37 11.05
C LEU A 95 -12.11 -31.98 12.14
N PHE A 96 -13.25 -31.40 11.79
CA PHE A 96 -14.28 -30.98 12.74
C PHE A 96 -15.67 -31.07 12.08
N GLU A 97 -16.67 -31.53 12.84
CA GLU A 97 -18.09 -31.47 12.47
C GLU A 97 -18.96 -31.28 13.72
N LYS A 98 -19.71 -30.18 13.81
CA LYS A 98 -20.63 -29.89 14.92
C LYS A 98 -21.64 -28.81 14.54
N THR A 99 -22.85 -28.89 15.09
CA THR A 99 -23.79 -27.75 15.04
C THR A 99 -23.47 -26.74 16.14
N LEU A 100 -23.28 -25.48 15.76
CA LEU A 100 -23.04 -24.34 16.64
C LEU A 100 -24.22 -23.34 16.56
N ALA A 101 -24.35 -22.47 17.56
CA ALA A 101 -25.33 -21.38 17.55
C ALA A 101 -24.86 -20.22 16.67
N GLU A 102 -25.78 -19.36 16.24
CA GLU A 102 -25.44 -18.03 15.68
C GLU A 102 -24.58 -17.27 16.70
N SER A 103 -23.49 -16.69 16.21
CA SER A 103 -22.53 -15.94 17.02
C SER A 103 -21.90 -14.91 16.10
N ILE A 104 -22.59 -13.79 15.89
CA ILE A 104 -22.14 -12.73 14.98
C ILE A 104 -20.95 -11.97 15.59
N ASP A 105 -21.09 -11.47 16.81
CA ASP A 105 -20.10 -10.55 17.41
C ASP A 105 -18.93 -11.25 18.12
N VAL A 106 -19.03 -12.56 18.33
CA VAL A 106 -18.08 -13.34 19.15
C VAL A 106 -17.58 -14.55 18.36
N LEU A 107 -16.26 -14.70 18.31
CA LEU A 107 -15.61 -15.86 17.70
C LEU A 107 -15.89 -17.15 18.50
N GLN A 108 -16.33 -18.19 17.80
CA GLN A 108 -16.54 -19.54 18.31
C GLN A 108 -15.40 -20.46 17.88
N GLU A 109 -14.93 -21.29 18.81
CA GLU A 109 -13.85 -22.24 18.55
C GLU A 109 -14.34 -23.49 17.79
N LEU A 110 -13.57 -23.86 16.77
CA LEU A 110 -13.65 -25.11 16.01
C LEU A 110 -12.40 -25.95 16.36
N PRO A 111 -12.39 -26.68 17.50
CA PRO A 111 -11.24 -27.49 17.90
C PRO A 111 -11.05 -28.67 16.93
N LEU A 112 -9.84 -28.81 16.37
CA LEU A 112 -9.55 -29.87 15.41
C LEU A 112 -9.44 -31.22 16.13
N SER A 113 -10.14 -32.24 15.63
CA SER A 113 -10.11 -33.60 16.21
C SER A 113 -8.72 -34.25 16.17
N THR A 114 -7.89 -33.83 15.23
CA THR A 114 -6.45 -34.13 15.14
C THR A 114 -5.73 -32.82 14.81
N PRO A 115 -4.78 -32.36 15.64
CA PRO A 115 -3.98 -31.18 15.32
C PRO A 115 -3.13 -31.37 14.06
N ILE A 116 -2.97 -30.32 13.27
CA ILE A 116 -2.17 -30.36 12.02
C ILE A 116 -0.73 -29.94 12.31
N GLN A 117 0.23 -30.80 11.95
CA GLN A 117 1.66 -30.53 12.07
C GLN A 117 2.21 -29.94 10.76
N LEU A 118 2.24 -28.61 10.68
CA LEU A 118 2.72 -27.87 9.52
C LEU A 118 4.24 -27.72 9.57
N GLN A 119 4.95 -28.36 8.65
CA GLN A 119 6.41 -28.33 8.56
C GLN A 119 6.93 -26.98 8.01
N PRO A 120 8.16 -26.55 8.32
CA PRO A 120 8.80 -25.39 7.73
C PRO A 120 8.80 -25.42 6.19
N ASN A 121 8.54 -24.27 5.58
CA ASN A 121 8.36 -24.10 4.13
C ASN A 121 7.24 -24.94 3.52
N LYS A 122 6.27 -25.38 4.32
CA LYS A 122 5.07 -26.06 3.83
C LYS A 122 3.82 -25.23 4.05
N THR A 123 2.89 -25.45 3.12
CA THR A 123 1.57 -24.84 3.04
C THR A 123 0.52 -25.91 3.34
N TYR A 124 -0.57 -25.52 4.00
CA TYR A 124 -1.72 -26.37 4.27
C TYR A 124 -3.01 -25.61 3.92
N GLY A 125 -3.86 -26.23 3.12
CA GLY A 125 -5.16 -25.68 2.77
C GLY A 125 -6.19 -26.01 3.83
N PHE A 126 -6.93 -25.00 4.27
CA PHE A 126 -8.08 -25.14 5.16
C PHE A 126 -9.36 -24.75 4.44
N TYR A 127 -10.44 -25.49 4.69
CA TYR A 127 -11.77 -25.18 4.19
C TYR A 127 -12.77 -25.25 5.34
N ILE A 128 -13.26 -24.08 5.76
CA ILE A 128 -14.29 -23.96 6.78
C ILE A 128 -15.63 -23.78 6.08
N HIS A 129 -16.66 -24.50 6.51
CA HIS A 129 -17.97 -24.49 5.86
C HIS A 129 -19.14 -24.64 6.84
N SER A 130 -20.09 -23.73 6.74
CA SER A 130 -21.45 -23.85 7.26
C SER A 130 -22.35 -24.49 6.21
N SER A 131 -23.03 -25.57 6.60
CA SER A 131 -24.10 -26.18 5.80
C SER A 131 -25.49 -25.59 6.11
N LEU A 132 -25.56 -24.43 6.79
CA LEU A 132 -26.81 -23.72 7.04
C LEU A 132 -27.38 -23.15 5.72
N PRO A 133 -28.66 -23.36 5.38
CA PRO A 133 -29.25 -22.77 4.18
C PRO A 133 -29.34 -21.24 4.26
N GLY A 134 -28.58 -20.55 3.41
CA GLY A 134 -28.58 -19.09 3.32
C GLY A 134 -27.24 -18.59 2.79
N ASP A 135 -26.93 -17.34 3.10
CA ASP A 135 -25.64 -16.69 2.85
C ASP A 135 -24.99 -16.11 4.12
N ARG A 136 -25.59 -16.28 5.30
CA ARG A 136 -25.10 -15.67 6.57
C ARG A 136 -24.10 -16.52 7.38
N GLY A 137 -23.70 -17.69 6.87
CA GLY A 137 -23.04 -18.75 7.65
C GLY A 137 -21.71 -18.37 8.32
N LEU A 138 -20.83 -17.67 7.60
CA LEU A 138 -19.49 -17.28 8.01
C LEU A 138 -19.19 -15.86 7.54
N VAL A 139 -18.64 -15.04 8.45
CA VAL A 139 -18.01 -13.75 8.11
C VAL A 139 -16.65 -13.99 7.45
N TYR A 140 -16.34 -13.19 6.44
CA TYR A 140 -15.02 -13.11 5.79
C TYR A 140 -14.88 -11.71 5.17
N ASP A 141 -13.68 -11.32 4.75
CA ASP A 141 -13.41 -9.99 4.17
C ASP A 141 -12.97 -10.07 2.69
N ASN A 142 -13.04 -8.95 1.97
CA ASN A 142 -12.38 -8.79 0.68
C ASN A 142 -10.85 -8.92 0.86
N GLN A 143 -10.16 -9.52 -0.10
CA GLN A 143 -8.69 -9.55 -0.11
C GLN A 143 -8.14 -8.12 -0.24
N ARG A 144 -7.21 -7.73 0.64
CA ARG A 144 -6.55 -6.41 0.63
C ARG A 144 -5.05 -6.46 0.33
N GLY A 145 -4.46 -7.65 0.24
CA GLY A 145 -3.05 -7.84 -0.10
C GLY A 145 -2.75 -9.25 -0.57
N LYS A 146 -1.47 -9.54 -0.87
CA LYS A 146 -0.99 -10.90 -1.20
C LYS A 146 -0.90 -11.82 0.03
N VAL A 147 -1.04 -11.25 1.22
CA VAL A 147 -0.94 -11.92 2.51
C VAL A 147 -2.01 -11.34 3.42
N THR A 148 -2.83 -12.19 4.04
CA THR A 148 -3.91 -11.78 4.96
C THR A 148 -3.36 -11.49 6.37
N HIS A 149 -2.40 -12.29 6.81
CA HIS A 149 -1.69 -12.11 8.07
C HIS A 149 -0.29 -12.72 7.97
N SER A 150 0.70 -12.12 8.63
CA SER A 150 2.04 -12.72 8.77
C SER A 150 2.58 -12.39 10.15
N ASP A 151 3.00 -13.41 10.89
CA ASP A 151 3.74 -13.27 12.14
C ASP A 151 5.17 -13.86 11.99
N GLN A 152 5.83 -14.17 13.11
CA GLN A 152 7.20 -14.66 13.14
C GLN A 152 7.35 -16.10 12.61
N TYR A 153 6.27 -16.86 12.49
CA TYR A 153 6.25 -18.30 12.18
C TYR A 153 5.22 -18.68 11.13
N LEU A 154 4.04 -18.04 11.16
CA LEU A 154 2.86 -18.40 10.40
C LEU A 154 2.49 -17.27 9.45
N GLN A 155 2.04 -17.65 8.26
CA GLN A 155 1.49 -16.74 7.28
C GLN A 155 0.14 -17.27 6.79
N VAL A 156 -0.89 -16.42 6.85
CA VAL A 156 -2.22 -16.70 6.30
C VAL A 156 -2.29 -16.05 4.92
N LEU A 157 -2.57 -16.85 3.90
CA LEU A 157 -2.71 -16.40 2.53
C LEU A 157 -4.18 -16.07 2.21
N PRO A 158 -4.42 -15.25 1.16
CA PRO A 158 -5.75 -15.04 0.61
C PRO A 158 -6.45 -16.34 0.22
N GLY A 159 -7.76 -16.25 0.06
CA GLY A 159 -8.65 -17.40 -0.04
C GLY A 159 -9.79 -17.23 -1.04
N LEU A 160 -10.66 -18.24 -1.06
CA LEU A 160 -11.85 -18.34 -1.90
C LEU A 160 -13.09 -18.53 -1.04
N ALA A 161 -14.03 -17.59 -1.06
CA ALA A 161 -15.31 -17.77 -0.38
C ALA A 161 -16.24 -18.68 -1.19
N HIS A 162 -17.09 -19.42 -0.50
CA HIS A 162 -18.00 -20.41 -1.05
C HIS A 162 -19.46 -20.06 -0.72
N VAL A 163 -20.26 -19.81 -1.74
CA VAL A 163 -21.66 -19.35 -1.59
C VAL A 163 -22.70 -20.48 -1.49
N SER A 164 -22.29 -21.74 -1.55
CA SER A 164 -23.21 -22.88 -1.52
C SER A 164 -23.26 -23.53 -0.14
N TYR A 165 -24.46 -23.73 0.40
CA TYR A 165 -24.68 -24.46 1.67
C TYR A 165 -24.39 -25.97 1.57
N LYS A 166 -24.02 -26.48 0.38
CA LYS A 166 -23.55 -27.85 0.19
C LYS A 166 -22.03 -27.83 0.04
N PRO A 167 -21.26 -28.51 0.93
CA PRO A 167 -19.80 -28.53 0.83
C PRO A 167 -19.32 -28.91 -0.57
N PHE A 168 -18.26 -28.26 -1.05
CA PHE A 168 -17.62 -28.50 -2.35
C PHE A 168 -18.49 -28.33 -3.61
N SER A 169 -19.75 -27.89 -3.49
CA SER A 169 -20.65 -27.80 -4.66
C SER A 169 -20.15 -26.77 -5.68
N PRO A 170 -20.06 -27.08 -6.99
CA PRO A 170 -19.73 -26.07 -8.00
C PRO A 170 -20.87 -25.06 -8.23
N ASN A 171 -22.09 -25.40 -7.77
CA ASN A 171 -23.31 -24.65 -8.04
C ASN A 171 -23.60 -23.64 -6.91
N GLY A 172 -23.61 -22.35 -7.24
CA GLY A 172 -24.11 -21.32 -6.35
C GLY A 172 -25.63 -21.36 -6.19
N PRO A 173 -26.22 -20.60 -5.25
CA PRO A 173 -27.66 -20.53 -5.04
C PRO A 173 -28.40 -19.88 -6.23
N TRP A 174 -27.68 -19.10 -7.04
CA TRP A 174 -28.18 -18.47 -8.25
C TRP A 174 -28.13 -19.45 -9.43
N ARG A 175 -29.23 -19.59 -10.20
CA ARG A 175 -29.42 -20.60 -11.28
C ARG A 175 -28.33 -20.69 -12.37
N ARG A 176 -27.39 -19.75 -12.44
CA ARG A 176 -26.21 -19.75 -13.34
C ARG A 176 -24.93 -19.23 -12.67
N GLY A 177 -24.91 -19.11 -11.34
CA GLY A 177 -23.78 -18.57 -10.58
C GLY A 177 -22.75 -19.64 -10.22
N ARG A 178 -21.46 -19.31 -10.39
CA ARG A 178 -20.36 -20.09 -9.79
C ARG A 178 -20.47 -20.02 -8.27
N ALA A 179 -20.22 -21.14 -7.58
CA ALA A 179 -20.23 -21.19 -6.12
C ALA A 179 -19.02 -20.49 -5.46
N TRP A 180 -17.91 -20.37 -6.18
CA TRP A 180 -16.63 -19.89 -5.65
C TRP A 180 -16.42 -18.41 -6.00
N ARG A 181 -15.90 -17.66 -5.02
CA ARG A 181 -15.63 -16.21 -5.11
C ARG A 181 -14.20 -15.94 -4.70
N ALA A 182 -13.43 -15.43 -5.64
CA ALA A 182 -12.04 -15.04 -5.45
C ALA A 182 -11.93 -13.62 -4.88
N ASN A 183 -10.70 -13.18 -4.61
CA ASN A 183 -10.35 -11.94 -3.91
C ASN A 183 -10.97 -11.88 -2.52
N ARG A 184 -10.76 -12.93 -1.71
CA ARG A 184 -11.29 -13.07 -0.34
C ARG A 184 -10.20 -13.37 0.66
N GLN A 185 -10.46 -13.10 1.93
CA GLN A 185 -9.55 -13.42 3.01
C GLN A 185 -10.28 -13.95 4.24
N PHE A 186 -9.61 -14.86 4.96
CA PHE A 186 -10.11 -15.43 6.20
C PHE A 186 -10.31 -14.33 7.24
N VAL A 187 -11.48 -14.33 7.89
CA VAL A 187 -11.76 -13.52 9.09
C VAL A 187 -12.02 -14.47 10.24
N GLY A 188 -11.17 -14.40 11.26
CA GLY A 188 -11.26 -15.23 12.42
C GLY A 188 -9.94 -15.30 13.17
N ARG A 189 -9.75 -16.43 13.85
CA ARG A 189 -8.53 -16.69 14.62
C ARG A 189 -7.97 -18.07 14.39
N ILE A 190 -6.64 -18.17 14.39
CA ILE A 190 -5.91 -19.44 14.37
C ILE A 190 -5.21 -19.59 15.73
N THR A 191 -5.42 -20.74 16.38
CA THR A 191 -4.72 -21.13 17.59
C THR A 191 -3.71 -22.20 17.24
N TYR A 192 -2.43 -21.92 17.48
CA TYR A 192 -1.35 -22.86 17.25
C TYR A 192 -0.26 -22.77 18.32
N GLY A 193 0.56 -23.82 18.41
CA GLY A 193 1.79 -23.83 19.20
C GLY A 193 3.00 -24.20 18.36
N VAL A 194 4.19 -23.78 18.80
CA VAL A 194 5.45 -24.02 18.09
C VAL A 194 6.15 -25.25 18.66
N LYS A 195 6.53 -26.18 17.79
CA LYS A 195 7.48 -27.24 18.11
C LYS A 195 8.87 -26.82 17.69
N TRP A 196 9.78 -26.71 18.65
CA TRP A 196 11.15 -26.31 18.42
C TRP A 196 12.06 -27.51 18.10
N THR A 197 12.90 -27.34 17.09
CA THR A 197 14.13 -28.15 16.93
C THR A 197 15.08 -27.78 18.07
N LEU A 198 15.63 -28.76 18.78
CA LEU A 198 16.67 -28.52 19.79
C LEU A 198 18.05 -28.55 19.14
N TRP A 199 18.94 -27.67 19.60
CA TRP A 199 20.25 -27.54 18.98
C TRP A 199 21.05 -28.84 19.06
N ASN A 200 21.58 -29.25 17.92
CA ASN A 200 22.59 -30.30 17.80
C ASN A 200 23.57 -29.89 16.69
N PRO A 201 24.82 -30.39 16.67
CA PRO A 201 25.81 -30.03 15.66
C PRO A 201 25.33 -30.22 14.22
N GLU A 202 24.51 -31.24 13.96
CA GLU A 202 23.97 -31.57 12.63
C GLU A 202 22.90 -30.58 12.13
N VAL A 203 22.43 -29.68 12.98
CA VAL A 203 21.42 -28.65 12.66
C VAL A 203 21.88 -27.24 13.04
N HIS A 204 23.16 -27.04 13.36
CA HIS A 204 23.69 -25.76 13.84
C HIS A 204 23.34 -24.60 12.90
N ASP A 205 23.47 -24.79 11.59
CA ASP A 205 23.20 -23.78 10.56
C ASP A 205 21.72 -23.35 10.48
N ARG A 206 20.78 -24.12 11.05
CA ARG A 206 19.34 -23.76 11.14
C ARG A 206 19.05 -22.73 12.25
N PHE A 207 20.00 -22.44 13.14
CA PHE A 207 19.82 -21.51 14.25
C PHE A 207 20.28 -20.10 13.85
N PRO A 208 19.72 -19.01 14.44
CA PRO A 208 20.16 -17.65 14.13
C PRO A 208 21.64 -17.44 14.45
N SER A 209 22.32 -16.58 13.69
CA SER A 209 23.78 -16.41 13.77
C SER A 209 24.30 -15.91 15.13
N GLY A 210 23.45 -15.28 15.95
CA GLY A 210 23.77 -14.96 17.35
C GLY A 210 23.79 -16.21 18.24
N PHE A 211 22.89 -17.17 18.02
CA PHE A 211 22.92 -18.44 18.73
C PHE A 211 24.11 -19.30 18.27
N GLN A 212 24.39 -19.34 16.97
CA GLN A 212 25.60 -19.99 16.42
C GLN A 212 26.86 -19.47 17.13
N ARG A 213 27.03 -18.14 17.20
CA ARG A 213 28.14 -17.49 17.93
C ARG A 213 28.16 -17.78 19.44
N LEU A 214 27.01 -17.89 20.11
CA LEU A 214 26.94 -18.34 21.50
C LEU A 214 27.48 -19.77 21.64
N VAL A 215 27.10 -20.69 20.74
CA VAL A 215 27.63 -22.06 20.72
C VAL A 215 29.14 -22.03 20.52
N ASP A 216 29.62 -21.33 19.49
CA ASP A 216 31.05 -21.25 19.16
C ASP A 216 31.85 -20.71 20.35
N PHE A 217 31.39 -19.61 20.96
CA PHE A 217 31.98 -19.03 22.16
C PHE A 217 32.02 -20.02 23.34
N MET A 218 30.94 -20.77 23.57
CA MET A 218 30.93 -21.82 24.61
C MET A 218 31.90 -22.96 24.31
N THR A 219 32.09 -23.34 23.04
CA THR A 219 33.08 -24.36 22.66
C THR A 219 34.52 -23.84 22.77
N TRP A 220 34.78 -22.58 22.44
CA TRP A 220 36.08 -21.92 22.65
C TRP A 220 36.41 -21.84 24.15
N CYS A 221 35.45 -21.41 24.97
CA CYS A 221 35.58 -21.41 26.43
C CYS A 221 35.73 -22.82 27.03
N HIS A 222 35.41 -23.89 26.30
CA HIS A 222 35.69 -25.26 26.75
C HIS A 222 37.11 -25.70 26.38
N ALA A 223 37.61 -25.26 25.21
CA ALA A 223 38.96 -25.56 24.75
C ALA A 223 40.07 -24.85 25.55
N ASP A 224 39.79 -23.67 26.12
CA ASP A 224 40.72 -22.88 26.93
C ASP A 224 40.90 -23.46 28.36
N PRO A 225 42.09 -23.94 28.77
CA PRO A 225 42.32 -24.52 30.10
C PRO A 225 42.10 -23.56 31.28
N ASP A 226 42.21 -22.24 31.07
CA ASP A 226 42.04 -21.23 32.12
C ASP A 226 40.56 -20.86 32.35
N SER A 227 39.66 -21.33 31.48
CA SER A 227 38.22 -21.07 31.56
C SER A 227 37.51 -21.95 32.60
N SER A 228 36.53 -21.36 33.29
CA SER A 228 35.66 -22.08 34.24
C SER A 228 34.78 -23.16 33.61
N ILE A 229 34.64 -23.18 32.28
CA ILE A 229 33.87 -24.17 31.53
C ILE A 229 34.72 -25.41 31.16
N HIS A 230 36.05 -25.28 31.10
CA HIS A 230 36.97 -26.35 30.72
C HIS A 230 36.82 -27.66 31.52
N PRO A 231 36.59 -27.65 32.85
CA PRO A 231 36.44 -28.89 33.63
C PRO A 231 35.19 -29.71 33.30
N PHE A 232 34.21 -29.17 32.57
CA PHE A 232 33.03 -29.93 32.19
C PHE A 232 33.36 -30.99 31.12
N PRO A 233 32.83 -32.21 31.21
CA PRO A 233 32.90 -33.16 30.11
C PRO A 233 32.20 -32.60 28.86
N TRP A 234 32.77 -32.80 27.68
CA TRP A 234 32.21 -32.33 26.41
C TRP A 234 30.74 -32.76 26.19
N ASP A 235 30.41 -34.01 26.58
CA ASP A 235 29.03 -34.53 26.56
C ASP A 235 28.05 -33.64 27.35
N VAL A 236 28.50 -33.02 28.45
CA VAL A 236 27.70 -32.14 29.32
C VAL A 236 27.55 -30.76 28.69
N LEU A 237 28.61 -30.19 28.12
CA LEU A 237 28.54 -28.90 27.41
C LEU A 237 27.51 -28.96 26.27
N LEU A 238 27.58 -29.99 25.43
CA LEU A 238 26.64 -30.16 24.31
C LEU A 238 25.20 -30.39 24.79
N TYR A 239 25.00 -30.99 25.96
CA TYR A 239 23.67 -31.13 26.57
C TYR A 239 23.13 -29.80 27.10
N ILE A 240 24.00 -28.96 27.69
CA ILE A 240 23.64 -27.60 28.12
C ILE A 240 23.19 -26.78 26.90
N VAL A 241 24.01 -26.74 25.83
CA VAL A 241 23.69 -25.98 24.61
C VAL A 241 22.40 -26.49 23.93
N ASN A 242 22.18 -27.81 23.90
CA ASN A 242 20.95 -28.43 23.39
C ASN A 242 19.68 -27.97 24.14
N MET A 243 19.82 -27.58 25.41
CA MET A 243 18.73 -27.12 26.28
C MET A 243 18.63 -25.59 26.40
N CYS A 244 19.59 -24.82 25.85
CA CYS A 244 19.49 -23.38 25.75
C CYS A 244 18.37 -22.99 24.77
N ARG A 245 17.59 -21.95 25.10
CA ARG A 245 16.68 -21.34 24.11
C ARG A 245 17.50 -20.68 23.01
N TRP A 246 17.06 -20.79 21.77
CA TRP A 246 17.77 -20.22 20.62
C TRP A 246 17.90 -18.68 20.69
N ASP A 247 17.01 -18.00 21.41
CA ASP A 247 17.02 -16.54 21.57
C ASP A 247 18.03 -16.03 22.63
N TRP A 248 18.64 -16.92 23.41
CA TRP A 248 19.75 -16.55 24.32
C TRP A 248 20.98 -16.03 23.58
N GLY A 249 21.10 -16.34 22.29
CA GLY A 249 22.12 -15.80 21.40
C GLY A 249 21.92 -14.33 20.99
N ALA A 250 20.84 -13.66 21.42
CA ALA A 250 20.56 -12.27 21.03
C ALA A 250 21.70 -11.29 21.36
N ALA A 251 22.38 -11.47 22.50
CA ALA A 251 23.54 -10.66 22.88
C ALA A 251 24.81 -10.92 22.03
N PHE A 252 24.81 -12.01 21.25
CA PHE A 252 25.88 -12.41 20.33
C PHE A 252 25.50 -12.18 18.86
N GLN A 253 24.29 -11.66 18.59
CA GLN A 253 24.03 -11.06 17.29
C GLN A 253 24.96 -9.84 17.18
N PRO A 254 25.73 -9.70 16.09
CA PRO A 254 26.38 -8.43 15.81
C PRO A 254 25.28 -7.37 15.75
N ALA A 255 25.60 -6.13 16.13
CA ALA A 255 24.79 -5.00 15.67
C ALA A 255 24.76 -5.12 14.15
N GLU A 256 23.58 -5.37 13.58
CA GLU A 256 23.43 -5.93 12.23
C GLU A 256 24.27 -5.14 11.24
N GLU A 257 25.40 -5.72 10.81
CA GLU A 257 26.02 -5.34 9.56
C GLU A 257 24.96 -5.62 8.50
N GLU A 258 24.59 -4.59 7.75
CA GLU A 258 23.52 -4.66 6.76
C GLU A 258 23.74 -5.88 5.87
N PRO A 259 22.69 -6.65 5.53
CA PRO A 259 22.86 -7.79 4.65
C PRO A 259 23.49 -7.30 3.36
N GLU A 260 24.72 -7.74 3.06
CA GLU A 260 25.39 -7.44 1.79
C GLU A 260 24.47 -7.92 0.66
N HIS A 261 23.75 -6.97 0.06
CA HIS A 261 22.91 -7.21 -1.10
C HIS A 261 23.83 -7.64 -2.23
N THR A 262 23.83 -8.94 -2.53
CA THR A 262 24.54 -9.50 -3.67
C THR A 262 24.11 -8.78 -4.95
N ASP A 263 25.06 -8.14 -5.62
CA ASP A 263 24.88 -7.25 -6.78
C ASP A 263 23.86 -7.75 -7.82
N VAL A 264 22.64 -7.22 -7.75
CA VAL A 264 21.77 -7.02 -8.92
C VAL A 264 21.11 -5.64 -8.77
N SER A 265 21.63 -4.67 -9.52
CA SER A 265 21.17 -3.27 -9.53
C SER A 265 19.74 -3.12 -10.12
N LEU A 266 18.71 -3.26 -9.27
CA LEU A 266 17.33 -2.86 -9.55
C LEU A 266 16.71 -2.29 -8.25
N ALA A 267 16.35 -1.00 -8.26
CA ALA A 267 15.71 -0.31 -7.15
C ALA A 267 14.20 -0.20 -7.41
N GLY A 268 13.39 -0.84 -6.57
CA GLY A 268 11.92 -0.84 -6.68
C GLY A 268 11.26 0.29 -5.89
N ILE A 269 10.05 0.67 -6.32
CA ILE A 269 9.20 1.66 -5.64
C ILE A 269 8.06 0.97 -4.89
N SER A 270 7.74 1.45 -3.70
CA SER A 270 6.41 1.24 -3.10
C SER A 270 5.66 2.57 -3.02
N ILE A 271 4.57 2.69 -3.78
CA ILE A 271 3.52 3.69 -3.53
C ILE A 271 2.35 2.90 -2.93
N LEU A 272 1.99 3.18 -1.68
CA LEU A 272 0.81 2.62 -1.04
C LEU A 272 0.06 3.74 -0.31
N ASN A 273 -1.18 4.00 -0.75
CA ASN A 273 -2.20 4.65 0.06
C ASN A 273 -3.11 3.53 0.59
N GLU A 274 -2.96 3.07 1.84
CA GLU A 274 -3.83 2.01 2.38
C GLU A 274 -5.23 2.49 2.84
N ASP A 275 -5.49 3.82 2.92
CA ASP A 275 -6.69 4.37 3.58
C ASP A 275 -7.69 5.18 2.72
N GLU A 276 -7.52 5.28 1.39
CA GLU A 276 -8.56 5.85 0.51
C GLU A 276 -9.06 4.88 -0.57
N ILE A 277 -10.33 4.49 -0.45
CA ILE A 277 -11.05 3.68 -1.44
C ILE A 277 -11.38 4.55 -2.65
N PHE A 278 -10.66 4.35 -3.75
CA PHE A 278 -11.14 4.64 -5.09
C PHE A 278 -10.85 3.48 -6.05
N GLU A 279 -11.53 3.51 -7.21
CA GLU A 279 -11.35 2.54 -8.28
C GLU A 279 -9.88 2.49 -8.73
N GLU A 280 -9.44 1.31 -9.20
CA GLU A 280 -8.13 0.98 -9.77
C GLU A 280 -7.46 2.16 -10.51
N VAL A 281 -6.59 2.90 -9.81
CA VAL A 281 -5.65 3.86 -10.38
C VAL A 281 -4.29 3.61 -9.72
N ASP A 282 -3.61 2.55 -10.17
CA ASP A 282 -2.25 2.21 -9.76
C ASP A 282 -1.19 3.24 -10.24
N ASP A 283 -1.63 4.26 -11.00
CA ASP A 283 -0.80 5.28 -11.65
C ASP A 283 -1.03 6.68 -11.04
N ALA A 284 -0.05 7.19 -10.28
CA ALA A 284 0.01 8.59 -9.88
C ALA A 284 0.61 9.44 -11.01
N GLN A 285 -0.01 10.58 -11.37
CA GLN A 285 0.54 11.47 -12.39
C GLN A 285 1.41 12.57 -11.76
N LEU A 286 2.70 12.57 -12.09
CA LEU A 286 3.57 13.72 -11.88
C LEU A 286 3.38 14.75 -12.99
N VAL A 287 2.96 15.95 -12.59
CA VAL A 287 2.66 17.07 -13.49
C VAL A 287 3.79 18.09 -13.41
N VAL A 288 4.15 18.65 -14.55
CA VAL A 288 4.98 19.85 -14.67
C VAL A 288 4.20 20.84 -15.52
N ASP A 289 3.78 21.95 -14.94
CA ASP A 289 3.25 23.06 -15.74
C ASP A 289 4.39 23.70 -16.53
N SER A 290 4.12 23.89 -17.83
CA SER A 290 4.90 24.68 -18.78
C SER A 290 5.28 26.10 -18.31
N THR A 291 4.55 26.69 -17.36
CA THR A 291 4.89 27.99 -16.74
C THR A 291 6.04 27.89 -15.73
N ASN A 292 6.46 26.68 -15.36
CA ASN A 292 7.50 26.39 -14.36
C ASN A 292 7.16 26.88 -12.94
N GLN A 293 5.87 27.13 -12.65
CA GLN A 293 5.38 27.58 -11.33
C GLN A 293 4.63 26.50 -10.53
N MET A 294 4.16 25.43 -11.16
CA MET A 294 3.51 24.30 -10.48
C MET A 294 4.08 22.97 -10.98
N ALA A 295 4.74 22.22 -10.09
CA ALA A 295 5.30 20.92 -10.37
C ALA A 295 5.12 20.01 -9.15
N GLY A 296 4.71 18.76 -9.36
CA GLY A 296 4.43 17.82 -8.26
C GLY A 296 3.41 16.75 -8.62
N ILE A 297 2.95 16.00 -7.60
CA ILE A 297 1.98 14.90 -7.77
C ILE A 297 0.56 15.47 -7.89
N ALA A 298 -0.16 15.07 -8.94
CA ALA A 298 -1.54 15.47 -9.14
C ALA A 298 -2.42 15.06 -7.94
N GLY A 299 -3.09 16.04 -7.32
CA GLY A 299 -3.96 15.83 -6.17
C GLY A 299 -3.30 15.98 -4.80
N ASP A 300 -1.97 16.09 -4.71
CA ASP A 300 -1.31 16.44 -3.43
C ASP A 300 -1.56 17.93 -3.10
N THR A 301 -1.76 18.22 -1.81
CA THR A 301 -2.13 19.54 -1.27
C THR A 301 -0.94 20.31 -0.69
N LYS A 302 0.26 19.70 -0.63
CA LYS A 302 1.49 20.33 -0.12
C LYS A 302 1.94 21.59 -0.89
N PHE A 303 1.34 21.88 -2.05
CA PHE A 303 1.68 23.04 -2.90
C PHE A 303 1.06 24.37 -2.45
N LEU A 304 0.19 24.38 -1.43
CA LEU A 304 -0.61 25.56 -1.04
C LEU A 304 0.02 26.45 0.05
N TYR A 305 1.34 26.47 0.20
CA TYR A 305 2.02 27.30 1.21
C TYR A 305 2.55 28.62 0.64
N ASP A 306 2.07 29.73 1.20
CA ASP A 306 2.21 31.11 0.70
C ASP A 306 3.51 31.83 1.14
N ASP A 307 4.40 31.15 1.87
CA ASP A 307 5.53 31.75 2.62
C ASP A 307 6.73 32.20 1.74
N GLY A 308 6.56 32.35 0.42
CA GLY A 308 7.57 32.89 -0.51
C GLY A 308 8.83 32.05 -0.73
N ALA A 309 9.03 30.99 0.04
CA ALA A 309 9.98 29.92 -0.25
C ALA A 309 9.30 28.88 -1.13
N CYS A 310 9.80 28.67 -2.35
CA CYS A 310 9.24 27.68 -3.27
C CYS A 310 9.22 26.29 -2.60
N PRO A 311 8.03 25.69 -2.35
CA PRO A 311 7.93 24.41 -1.67
C PRO A 311 8.56 23.30 -2.53
N PRO A 312 8.97 22.17 -1.94
CA PRO A 312 9.48 21.04 -2.72
C PRO A 312 8.36 20.40 -3.54
N ASP A 313 8.60 20.21 -4.84
CA ASP A 313 7.66 19.57 -5.77
C ASP A 313 7.27 18.14 -5.33
N VAL A 314 8.21 17.41 -4.74
CA VAL A 314 8.02 16.04 -4.21
C VAL A 314 8.91 15.83 -2.98
N THR A 315 8.43 15.07 -2.00
CA THR A 315 9.25 14.56 -0.88
C THR A 315 9.44 13.04 -0.99
N ILE A 316 10.67 12.55 -0.78
CA ILE A 316 10.99 11.12 -0.87
C ILE A 316 11.67 10.66 0.42
N ILE A 317 11.40 9.43 0.85
CA ILE A 317 12.11 8.78 1.96
C ILE A 317 12.61 7.40 1.51
N ARG A 318 13.77 7.01 2.03
CA ARG A 318 14.32 5.67 1.78
C ARG A 318 13.61 4.63 2.63
N HIS A 319 13.37 3.47 2.06
CA HIS A 319 12.81 2.32 2.75
C HIS A 319 13.66 1.95 3.98
N GLU A 320 14.98 1.94 3.81
CA GLU A 320 15.97 1.57 4.81
C GLU A 320 15.94 2.53 6.02
N ASP A 321 15.90 3.84 5.75
CA ASP A 321 15.85 4.88 6.79
C ASP A 321 14.55 4.82 7.61
N PHE A 322 13.40 4.60 6.94
CA PHE A 322 12.11 4.48 7.61
C PHE A 322 12.02 3.20 8.46
N TYR A 323 12.38 2.04 7.90
CA TYR A 323 12.32 0.77 8.63
C TYR A 323 13.36 0.70 9.76
N PHE A 324 14.53 1.35 9.62
CA PHE A 324 15.45 1.58 10.74
C PHE A 324 14.75 2.35 11.86
N ALA A 325 14.10 3.47 11.54
CA ALA A 325 13.43 4.30 12.54
C ALA A 325 12.29 3.55 13.26
N LYS A 326 11.42 2.87 12.50
CA LYS A 326 10.34 2.02 13.02
C LYS A 326 10.88 0.93 13.97
N SER A 327 11.93 0.23 13.56
CA SER A 327 12.54 -0.86 14.34
C SER A 327 13.31 -0.37 15.57
N TYR A 328 13.94 0.81 15.49
CA TYR A 328 14.58 1.45 16.64
C TYR A 328 13.54 1.86 17.70
N LEU A 329 12.47 2.56 17.29
CA LEU A 329 11.42 3.02 18.20
C LEU A 329 10.67 1.86 18.87
N ALA A 330 10.41 0.77 18.13
CA ALA A 330 9.83 -0.45 18.69
C ALA A 330 10.71 -1.07 19.79
N ARG A 331 12.04 -1.09 19.60
CA ARG A 331 13.01 -1.54 20.63
C ARG A 331 13.07 -0.60 21.83
N CYS A 332 12.85 0.69 21.64
CA CYS A 332 12.72 1.69 22.71
C CYS A 332 11.36 1.66 23.44
N ASN A 333 10.52 0.65 23.19
CA ASN A 333 9.21 0.46 23.80
C ASN A 333 8.20 1.59 23.48
N TYR A 334 8.37 2.25 22.32
CA TYR A 334 7.33 3.11 21.73
C TYR A 334 6.37 2.27 20.88
N SER A 335 5.14 2.77 20.69
CA SER A 335 4.09 2.11 19.90
C SER A 335 4.31 2.21 18.38
N ALA A 336 5.54 1.98 17.91
CA ALA A 336 5.94 2.10 16.52
C ALA A 336 5.55 0.88 15.64
N THR A 337 4.99 -0.18 16.22
CA THR A 337 4.59 -1.40 15.50
C THR A 337 3.64 -1.11 14.34
N PHE A 338 2.79 -0.08 14.50
CA PHE A 338 1.78 0.35 13.52
C PHE A 338 2.16 1.61 12.73
N LEU A 339 3.35 2.17 12.93
CA LEU A 339 3.82 3.39 12.23
C LEU A 339 3.84 3.14 10.72
N ASP A 340 3.19 4.00 9.93
CA ASP A 340 3.27 3.98 8.47
C ASP A 340 4.22 5.07 7.92
N TRP A 341 4.78 4.82 6.74
CA TRP A 341 5.75 5.72 6.13
C TRP A 341 5.10 7.01 5.61
N THR A 342 3.82 6.97 5.21
CA THR A 342 3.06 8.16 4.78
C THR A 342 2.87 9.15 5.92
N GLU A 343 2.81 8.69 7.18
CA GLU A 343 2.74 9.54 8.37
C GLU A 343 4.00 10.40 8.59
N THR A 344 5.11 10.10 7.91
CA THR A 344 6.29 10.99 7.86
C THR A 344 6.06 12.26 7.05
N GLY A 345 4.98 12.31 6.27
CA GLY A 345 4.72 13.38 5.30
C GLY A 345 5.51 13.25 4.00
N SER A 346 6.12 12.09 3.73
CA SER A 346 6.77 11.78 2.45
C SER A 346 5.75 11.48 1.35
N ASN A 347 6.13 11.60 0.07
CA ASN A 347 5.29 11.24 -1.08
C ASN A 347 5.64 9.90 -1.72
N LEU A 348 6.93 9.51 -1.70
CA LEU A 348 7.42 8.27 -2.31
C LEU A 348 8.33 7.53 -1.31
N LEU A 349 8.16 6.21 -1.23
CA LEU A 349 9.07 5.29 -0.56
C LEU A 349 9.92 4.56 -1.62
N ILE A 350 11.23 4.70 -1.55
CA ILE A 350 12.17 4.11 -2.51
C ILE A 350 13.12 3.15 -1.80
N GLU A 351 13.26 1.94 -2.32
CA GLU A 351 14.16 0.90 -1.81
C GLU A 351 15.47 0.87 -2.62
N GLY A 352 16.60 0.58 -1.96
CA GLY A 352 17.89 0.35 -2.62
C GLY A 352 18.70 1.59 -3.01
N LEU A 353 18.40 2.78 -2.46
CA LEU A 353 19.20 4.00 -2.69
C LEU A 353 20.34 4.13 -1.66
N THR A 354 21.59 4.00 -2.12
CA THR A 354 22.77 4.13 -1.23
C THR A 354 22.97 5.56 -0.72
N ASP A 355 23.75 5.74 0.35
CA ASP A 355 24.08 7.08 0.90
C ASP A 355 24.76 7.99 -0.13
N GLU A 356 25.60 7.45 -1.02
CA GLU A 356 26.25 8.20 -2.11
C GLU A 356 25.28 8.57 -3.24
N GLN A 357 24.16 7.85 -3.36
CA GLN A 357 23.10 8.18 -4.29
C GLN A 357 22.13 9.19 -3.67
N PHE A 358 21.86 9.11 -2.36
CA PHE A 358 20.88 9.93 -1.65
C PHE A 358 21.42 11.31 -1.23
N GLN A 359 21.92 12.08 -2.20
CA GLN A 359 22.52 13.41 -1.99
C GLN A 359 22.03 14.48 -2.99
N THR A 360 22.26 15.75 -2.65
CA THR A 360 21.90 16.90 -3.52
C THR A 360 22.52 16.79 -4.91
N GLY A 361 21.71 17.01 -5.94
CA GLY A 361 22.10 16.95 -7.35
C GLY A 361 21.94 15.57 -7.99
N THR A 362 21.68 14.51 -7.22
CA THR A 362 21.31 13.21 -7.79
C THR A 362 20.00 13.32 -8.56
N ARG A 363 19.94 12.66 -9.72
CA ARG A 363 18.73 12.57 -10.54
C ARG A 363 18.19 11.15 -10.53
N LEU A 364 16.89 11.03 -10.31
CA LEU A 364 16.16 9.78 -10.26
C LEU A 364 15.23 9.72 -11.47
N GLU A 365 15.44 8.75 -12.36
CA GLU A 365 14.56 8.46 -13.49
C GLU A 365 13.64 7.29 -13.15
N PHE A 366 12.34 7.53 -13.22
CA PHE A 366 11.28 6.58 -12.85
C PHE A 366 10.78 5.88 -14.11
N GLY A 367 11.13 4.61 -14.29
CA GLY A 367 10.94 3.86 -15.53
C GLY A 367 11.73 4.44 -16.72
N GLN A 368 12.03 3.61 -17.71
CA GLN A 368 12.85 4.04 -18.85
C GLN A 368 12.10 5.08 -19.70
N GLY A 369 12.53 6.34 -19.65
CA GLY A 369 11.86 7.44 -20.34
C GLY A 369 10.66 8.05 -19.59
N GLY A 370 10.40 7.69 -18.32
CA GLY A 370 9.27 8.21 -17.54
C GLY A 370 9.56 9.54 -16.82
N CYS A 371 9.18 9.63 -15.55
CA CYS A 371 9.41 10.83 -14.72
C CYS A 371 10.91 11.05 -14.43
N PHE A 372 11.33 12.31 -14.26
CA PHE A 372 12.62 12.65 -13.68
C PHE A 372 12.45 13.54 -12.44
N LEU A 373 13.09 13.16 -11.33
CA LEU A 373 13.27 13.98 -10.14
C LEU A 373 14.76 14.38 -9.96
N GLU A 374 15.02 15.51 -9.33
CA GLU A 374 16.35 15.95 -8.88
C GLU A 374 16.32 16.22 -7.37
N ILE A 375 17.18 15.55 -6.60
CA ILE A 375 17.31 15.75 -5.15
C ILE A 375 17.89 17.15 -4.90
N LEU A 376 17.13 18.01 -4.23
CA LEU A 376 17.54 19.37 -3.87
C LEU A 376 18.33 19.39 -2.57
N GLY A 377 17.95 18.55 -1.60
CA GLY A 377 18.55 18.53 -0.27
C GLY A 377 17.75 17.72 0.72
N LYS A 378 18.33 17.53 1.91
CA LYS A 378 17.67 16.91 3.06
C LYS A 378 16.30 17.56 3.35
N LEU A 379 15.36 16.73 3.79
CA LEU A 379 14.14 17.17 4.47
C LEU A 379 14.43 17.28 5.97
N GLU A 380 14.10 18.41 6.59
CA GLU A 380 14.35 18.60 8.01
C GLU A 380 13.21 18.02 8.85
N ALA A 381 13.56 17.22 9.87
CA ALA A 381 12.61 16.59 10.77
C ALA A 381 11.86 17.65 11.59
N SER A 382 10.53 17.62 11.54
CA SER A 382 9.67 18.59 12.20
C SER A 382 9.07 18.07 13.51
N PRO A 383 8.71 18.95 14.47
CA PRO A 383 8.06 18.54 15.72
C PRO A 383 6.70 17.83 15.56
N SER A 384 6.08 17.85 14.38
CA SER A 384 4.86 17.06 14.14
C SER A 384 5.12 15.56 14.07
N LEU A 385 6.32 15.12 13.71
CA LEU A 385 6.69 13.69 13.72
C LEU A 385 6.57 13.08 15.13
N ASN A 386 6.93 13.85 16.16
CA ASN A 386 6.75 13.43 17.56
C ASN A 386 5.28 13.39 18.01
N LYS A 387 4.33 13.92 17.23
CA LYS A 387 2.88 13.74 17.45
C LYS A 387 2.37 12.42 16.86
N VAL A 388 3.01 11.92 15.80
CA VAL A 388 2.74 10.60 15.21
C VAL A 388 3.29 9.50 16.11
N CYS A 389 4.59 9.54 16.39
CA CYS A 389 5.23 8.61 17.31
C CYS A 389 6.33 9.32 18.12
N LEU A 390 6.27 9.19 19.44
CA LEU A 390 7.22 9.86 20.33
C LEU A 390 8.65 9.39 20.08
N GLY A 391 9.56 10.32 19.80
CA GLY A 391 10.96 10.06 19.45
C GLY A 391 11.23 9.91 17.95
N LEU A 392 10.19 9.88 17.10
CA LEU A 392 10.35 9.76 15.65
C LEU A 392 11.12 10.92 15.04
N MET A 393 10.89 12.15 15.51
CA MET A 393 11.67 13.32 15.07
C MET A 393 13.17 13.13 15.37
N ASP A 394 13.50 12.65 16.56
CA ASP A 394 14.89 12.51 17.02
C ASP A 394 15.63 11.48 16.15
N VAL A 395 15.01 10.33 15.88
CA VAL A 395 15.59 9.25 15.08
C VAL A 395 15.75 9.64 13.59
N LEU A 396 14.75 10.32 13.02
CA LEU A 396 14.79 10.78 11.63
C LEU A 396 15.66 12.04 11.42
N SER A 397 15.94 12.82 12.47
CA SER A 397 16.81 13.99 12.38
C SER A 397 18.27 13.66 12.02
N ILE A 398 18.71 12.43 12.30
CA ILE A 398 20.08 11.95 12.10
C ILE A 398 20.34 11.73 10.60
N GLY A 399 21.41 12.33 10.08
CA GLY A 399 21.79 12.19 8.67
C GLY A 399 20.69 12.72 7.74
N TRP A 400 20.32 11.94 6.73
CA TRP A 400 19.25 12.23 5.77
C TRP A 400 17.97 11.40 6.01
N ARG A 401 17.83 10.77 7.19
CA ARG A 401 16.79 9.76 7.47
C ARG A 401 15.35 10.25 7.34
N CYS A 402 15.10 11.54 7.60
CA CYS A 402 13.80 12.15 7.37
C CYS A 402 13.43 12.27 5.88
N GLY A 403 14.30 11.82 4.97
CA GLY A 403 14.11 11.88 3.53
C GLY A 403 14.73 13.12 2.89
N ALA A 404 14.34 13.35 1.64
CA ALA A 404 14.85 14.41 0.80
C ALA A 404 13.74 15.16 0.07
N ARG A 405 14.03 16.42 -0.25
CA ARG A 405 13.23 17.29 -1.10
C ARG A 405 13.67 17.16 -2.54
N CYS A 406 12.73 17.00 -3.45
CA CYS A 406 12.97 16.82 -4.88
C CYS A 406 12.27 17.89 -5.72
N ARG A 407 12.89 18.21 -6.86
CA ARG A 407 12.27 18.95 -7.97
C ARG A 407 11.87 17.99 -9.07
N VAL A 408 10.72 18.16 -9.70
CA VAL A 408 10.33 17.42 -10.90
C VAL A 408 10.99 18.08 -12.12
N LEU A 409 11.97 17.41 -12.71
CA LEU A 409 12.60 17.85 -13.97
C LEU A 409 11.75 17.45 -15.19
N ARG A 410 10.97 16.37 -15.08
CA ARG A 410 10.05 15.91 -16.12
C ARG A 410 8.89 15.15 -15.50
N GLY A 411 7.66 15.58 -15.79
CA GLY A 411 6.44 14.89 -15.41
C GLY A 411 6.27 13.56 -16.15
N GLY A 412 5.38 12.70 -15.65
CA GLY A 412 5.13 11.36 -16.17
C GLY A 412 4.17 10.60 -15.27
N LEU A 413 3.78 9.39 -15.68
CA LEU A 413 3.08 8.45 -14.79
C LEU A 413 4.12 7.77 -13.87
N LEU A 414 3.74 7.60 -12.61
CA LEU A 414 4.41 6.80 -11.60
C LEU A 414 3.49 5.64 -11.20
N SER A 415 3.98 4.42 -11.27
CA SER A 415 3.24 3.23 -10.85
C SER A 415 3.93 2.55 -9.65
N VAL A 416 3.15 1.84 -8.84
CA VAL A 416 3.70 0.96 -7.79
C VAL A 416 4.65 -0.07 -8.40
N GLY A 417 5.80 -0.33 -7.78
CA GLY A 417 6.76 -1.35 -8.23
C GLY A 417 7.60 -0.98 -9.46
N GLN A 418 7.48 0.24 -9.99
CA GLN A 418 8.29 0.73 -11.11
C GLN A 418 9.78 0.90 -10.70
N ASP A 419 10.70 0.64 -11.64
CA ASP A 419 12.15 0.78 -11.40
C ASP A 419 12.57 2.25 -11.26
N VAL A 420 13.52 2.53 -10.36
CA VAL A 420 14.26 3.80 -10.28
C VAL A 420 15.68 3.64 -10.81
N TYR A 421 16.04 4.45 -11.80
CA TYR A 421 17.40 4.53 -12.33
C TYR A 421 18.09 5.80 -11.82
N VAL A 422 19.16 5.63 -11.04
CA VAL A 422 20.00 6.74 -10.62
C VAL A 422 20.84 7.24 -11.81
N ARG A 423 20.70 8.51 -12.16
CA ARG A 423 21.49 9.18 -13.19
C ARG A 423 22.53 10.07 -12.53
N SER A 424 23.80 9.85 -12.88
CA SER A 424 24.89 10.73 -12.46
C SER A 424 24.55 12.18 -12.84
N PRO A 425 24.85 13.17 -11.97
CA PRO A 425 24.71 14.57 -12.34
C PRO A 425 25.51 14.82 -13.61
N ALA A 426 24.89 15.43 -14.61
CA ALA A 426 25.59 15.78 -15.84
C ALA A 426 26.78 16.67 -15.47
N LEU A 427 28.00 16.21 -15.78
CA LEU A 427 29.22 17.00 -15.66
C LEU A 427 28.92 18.38 -16.27
N SER A 428 28.89 19.41 -15.42
CA SER A 428 28.53 20.75 -15.86
C SER A 428 29.41 21.12 -17.04
N PRO A 429 28.87 21.64 -18.16
CA PRO A 429 29.66 21.93 -19.34
C PRO A 429 30.79 22.86 -18.89
N ALA A 430 32.03 22.36 -18.98
CA ALA A 430 33.19 23.02 -18.41
C ALA A 430 33.23 24.46 -18.93
N SER A 431 33.15 25.43 -18.03
CA SER A 431 33.06 26.85 -18.38
C SER A 431 34.21 27.19 -19.31
N SER A 432 33.89 27.47 -20.57
CA SER A 432 34.88 27.79 -21.61
C SER A 432 35.88 28.81 -21.08
N PRO A 433 37.20 28.57 -21.18
CA PRO A 433 38.18 29.44 -20.58
C PRO A 433 38.10 30.84 -21.21
N THR A 434 37.61 31.79 -20.43
CA THR A 434 37.52 33.20 -20.85
C THR A 434 38.92 33.76 -21.03
N LEU A 435 39.34 33.90 -22.29
CA LEU A 435 40.60 34.52 -22.66
C LEU A 435 40.58 36.02 -22.33
N CYS A 436 41.20 36.40 -21.21
CA CYS A 436 41.62 37.77 -20.96
C CYS A 436 43.03 38.01 -21.53
N PRO A 437 43.30 39.17 -22.15
CA PRO A 437 44.58 39.44 -22.79
C PRO A 437 45.62 40.01 -21.82
N ALA A 438 46.80 39.40 -21.78
CA ALA A 438 48.03 39.98 -21.25
C ALA A 438 49.18 39.59 -22.21
N ALA A 439 49.70 40.55 -22.97
CA ALA A 439 50.86 41.35 -22.60
C ALA A 439 52.18 40.60 -22.86
N SER A 440 52.80 40.99 -23.97
CA SER A 440 54.12 40.61 -24.45
C SER A 440 55.22 40.57 -23.38
N GLN A 441 56.02 39.50 -23.38
CA GLN A 441 57.47 39.64 -23.19
C GLN A 441 58.26 38.53 -23.90
N THR A 442 59.47 38.89 -24.33
CA THR A 442 60.34 38.16 -25.26
C THR A 442 61.37 37.29 -24.56
N SER A 443 61.66 36.11 -25.10
CA SER A 443 63.06 35.63 -25.27
C SER A 443 63.10 34.45 -26.24
N ALA A 444 64.18 34.33 -27.02
CA ALA A 444 64.33 33.33 -28.08
C ALA A 444 65.48 32.36 -27.79
N CYS A 445 65.36 31.11 -28.24
CA CYS A 445 66.50 30.35 -28.76
C CYS A 445 66.05 29.19 -29.68
N VAL A 446 66.75 29.05 -30.80
CA VAL A 446 66.62 28.14 -31.98
C VAL A 446 68.10 27.80 -32.33
N PRO A 447 68.53 26.62 -32.90
CA PRO A 447 67.98 25.82 -34.04
C PRO A 447 67.99 24.27 -33.78
N ALA A 448 67.72 23.31 -34.71
CA ALA A 448 66.98 23.13 -35.99
C ALA A 448 67.19 21.63 -36.43
N PRO A 449 66.97 21.18 -37.69
CA PRO A 449 65.70 21.04 -38.46
C PRO A 449 65.42 19.60 -38.98
N GLY A 450 64.26 19.38 -39.62
CA GLY A 450 63.96 18.15 -40.39
C GLY A 450 62.57 18.09 -41.05
N GLU A 451 62.45 18.65 -42.26
CA GLU A 451 61.77 18.11 -43.47
C GLU A 451 60.30 17.60 -43.49
N THR A 452 59.42 18.36 -44.19
CA THR A 452 58.52 18.00 -45.35
C THR A 452 57.61 16.75 -45.32
N THR A 453 56.36 16.69 -45.85
CA THR A 453 55.73 17.41 -47.00
C THR A 453 54.18 17.25 -47.08
N ALA A 454 53.51 18.19 -47.78
CA ALA A 454 52.32 18.04 -48.68
C ALA A 454 50.87 17.78 -48.16
N THR A 455 49.97 18.71 -48.52
CA THR A 455 48.48 18.61 -48.72
C THR A 455 48.17 18.37 -50.22
N PRO A 456 46.96 17.97 -50.69
CA PRO A 456 45.73 18.82 -50.79
C PRO A 456 44.42 18.08 -50.36
N ALA A 457 43.35 18.70 -49.84
CA ALA A 457 42.44 19.75 -50.34
C ALA A 457 41.37 19.28 -51.37
N ALA A 458 40.09 19.30 -50.98
CA ALA A 458 38.92 19.34 -51.88
C ALA A 458 37.67 19.96 -51.19
N THR A 459 37.24 21.09 -51.74
CA THR A 459 35.96 21.81 -51.61
C THR A 459 34.77 20.99 -52.21
N CYS A 460 33.47 21.35 -52.17
CA CYS A 460 32.76 22.63 -51.99
C CYS A 460 31.23 22.46 -51.75
N SER A 461 30.52 23.51 -51.27
CA SER A 461 29.17 24.05 -51.65
C SER A 461 27.96 23.14 -52.03
N ALA A 462 26.67 23.51 -51.93
CA ALA A 462 25.92 24.59 -51.26
C ALA A 462 24.37 24.36 -51.37
N THR A 463 23.62 25.19 -50.65
CA THR A 463 22.15 25.47 -50.55
C THR A 463 21.37 25.75 -51.88
N PRO A 464 20.04 26.10 -51.89
CA PRO A 464 18.84 25.45 -51.28
C PRO A 464 17.51 25.54 -52.12
N LEU A 465 16.41 24.87 -51.69
CA LEU A 465 14.97 25.24 -51.90
C LEU A 465 14.41 25.32 -53.37
N PRO A 466 13.09 25.61 -53.65
CA PRO A 466 11.83 25.56 -52.86
C PRO A 466 10.62 24.86 -53.59
N LEU A 467 9.40 25.02 -53.01
CA LEU A 467 8.10 25.44 -53.62
C LEU A 467 6.84 24.54 -53.51
N LEU A 468 5.71 25.24 -53.41
CA LEU A 468 4.33 24.82 -53.08
C LEU A 468 3.44 24.62 -54.32
N SER A 469 2.42 23.75 -54.21
CA SER A 469 1.02 23.91 -54.67
C SER A 469 0.30 22.55 -54.71
N ALA A 470 -1.03 22.36 -54.68
CA ALA A 470 -2.20 23.02 -54.08
C ALA A 470 -3.46 22.37 -54.74
N LEU A 471 -4.47 21.96 -53.94
CA LEU A 471 -5.90 21.71 -54.34
C LEU A 471 -6.16 20.59 -55.40
N GLU A 472 -7.34 19.95 -55.56
CA GLU A 472 -8.74 20.27 -55.19
C GLU A 472 -9.68 19.01 -55.25
N LYS A 473 -10.90 19.09 -54.66
CA LYS A 473 -12.16 18.28 -54.90
C LYS A 473 -12.18 16.78 -54.47
N ALA A 474 -13.27 16.22 -53.89
CA ALA A 474 -14.69 16.35 -54.23
C ALA A 474 -15.68 16.06 -53.05
N SER A 475 -16.99 16.30 -53.26
CA SER A 475 -18.12 16.11 -52.30
C SER A 475 -19.08 14.97 -52.71
N ILE A 476 -20.02 14.55 -51.82
CA ILE A 476 -21.47 14.28 -52.12
C ILE A 476 -22.29 13.92 -50.83
N GLU A 477 -23.37 14.69 -50.61
CA GLU A 477 -24.74 14.44 -50.06
C GLU A 477 -25.11 13.49 -48.88
N ALA A 478 -25.68 14.07 -47.80
CA ALA A 478 -27.09 14.02 -47.29
C ALA A 478 -27.90 12.68 -47.22
N PRO A 479 -29.05 12.56 -46.47
CA PRO A 479 -29.88 13.59 -45.81
C PRO A 479 -30.41 13.27 -44.38
N ALA A 480 -31.26 14.15 -43.85
CA ALA A 480 -31.95 14.04 -42.55
C ALA A 480 -33.48 13.81 -42.69
N SER A 481 -34.16 13.43 -41.59
CA SER A 481 -35.62 13.65 -41.44
C SER A 481 -36.08 13.69 -39.96
N THR A 482 -37.21 14.36 -39.74
CA THR A 482 -37.83 14.68 -38.44
C THR A 482 -39.25 14.10 -38.35
N SER A 483 -39.78 13.90 -37.13
CA SER A 483 -41.22 14.03 -36.87
C SER A 483 -41.54 14.18 -35.37
N SER A 484 -42.72 14.74 -35.07
CA SER A 484 -43.19 15.17 -33.75
C SER A 484 -44.63 14.73 -33.49
N ALA A 485 -45.04 14.66 -32.22
CA ALA A 485 -46.44 14.70 -31.78
C ALA A 485 -46.54 15.17 -30.30
N ALA A 486 -47.65 15.80 -29.91
CA ALA A 486 -47.80 16.53 -28.63
C ALA A 486 -49.18 16.34 -27.98
N ASN A 487 -49.31 16.63 -26.67
CA ASN A 487 -50.48 17.18 -25.92
C ASN A 487 -50.15 17.22 -24.39
N VAL A 488 -50.36 18.27 -23.55
CA VAL A 488 -51.54 19.12 -23.19
C VAL A 488 -52.39 18.49 -22.05
N HIS A 489 -52.69 19.10 -20.86
CA HIS A 489 -52.35 20.43 -20.27
C HIS A 489 -52.65 20.51 -18.72
N SER A 490 -51.72 20.97 -17.86
CA SER A 490 -51.97 21.77 -16.60
C SER A 490 -50.63 22.10 -15.90
N ALA A 491 -50.20 23.34 -15.63
CA ALA A 491 -50.82 24.52 -14.99
C ALA A 491 -50.62 24.57 -13.46
N ASP A 492 -49.48 25.13 -13.02
CA ASP A 492 -49.36 25.82 -11.72
C ASP A 492 -48.30 26.93 -11.78
N GLN A 493 -48.31 27.86 -10.81
CA GLN A 493 -47.66 29.18 -10.86
C GLN A 493 -46.13 29.22 -10.65
N PRO A 494 -45.42 30.31 -11.03
CA PRO A 494 -43.97 30.26 -11.21
C PRO A 494 -43.21 30.23 -9.87
N ILE A 495 -42.47 29.15 -9.67
CA ILE A 495 -41.28 29.16 -8.81
C ILE A 495 -40.16 29.81 -9.64
N GLY A 496 -39.43 30.76 -9.05
CA GLY A 496 -38.30 31.42 -9.70
C GLY A 496 -37.20 30.45 -10.14
N ASP A 497 -36.36 30.90 -11.06
CA ASP A 497 -35.46 30.07 -11.89
C ASP A 497 -34.75 28.95 -11.11
N LEU A 498 -35.02 27.71 -11.52
CA LEU A 498 -34.54 26.50 -10.86
C LEU A 498 -33.25 26.00 -11.54
N ILE A 499 -32.14 26.08 -10.81
CA ILE A 499 -30.82 25.64 -11.31
C ILE A 499 -30.54 24.20 -10.86
N LYS A 500 -30.25 23.32 -11.83
CA LYS A 500 -29.97 21.89 -11.60
C LYS A 500 -28.49 21.59 -11.74
N VAL A 501 -27.85 21.21 -10.63
CA VAL A 501 -26.44 20.75 -10.62
C VAL A 501 -26.38 19.22 -10.74
N THR A 502 -25.47 18.70 -11.57
CA THR A 502 -25.23 17.27 -11.74
C THR A 502 -23.73 17.04 -11.86
N SER A 503 -23.11 16.46 -10.83
CA SER A 503 -21.66 16.33 -10.72
C SER A 503 -21.21 14.89 -10.44
N LYS A 504 -19.94 14.61 -10.77
CA LYS A 504 -19.22 13.37 -10.49
C LYS A 504 -18.01 13.56 -9.56
N SER A 505 -17.69 14.78 -9.12
CA SER A 505 -16.57 15.07 -8.21
C SER A 505 -17.03 15.76 -6.92
N THR A 506 -16.25 15.63 -5.85
CA THR A 506 -16.69 15.93 -4.48
C THR A 506 -16.44 17.35 -4.01
N VAL A 507 -15.28 17.95 -4.33
CA VAL A 507 -14.88 19.27 -3.80
C VAL A 507 -15.58 20.41 -4.52
N VAL A 508 -15.57 20.40 -5.86
CA VAL A 508 -16.24 21.41 -6.71
C VAL A 508 -17.73 21.51 -6.36
N SER A 509 -18.40 20.37 -6.16
CA SER A 509 -19.82 20.32 -5.81
C SER A 509 -20.17 20.94 -4.46
N LEU A 510 -19.21 21.02 -3.52
CA LEU A 510 -19.41 21.61 -2.19
C LEU A 510 -19.29 23.13 -2.26
N ILE A 511 -18.32 23.64 -3.04
CA ILE A 511 -18.16 25.07 -3.33
C ILE A 511 -19.36 25.57 -4.16
N GLU A 512 -19.74 24.86 -5.24
CA GLU A 512 -20.94 25.16 -6.03
C GLU A 512 -22.21 25.14 -5.17
N LEU A 513 -22.35 24.19 -4.24
CA LEU A 513 -23.51 24.14 -3.34
C LEU A 513 -23.59 25.39 -2.44
N VAL A 514 -22.47 25.80 -1.84
CA VAL A 514 -22.40 27.00 -0.99
C VAL A 514 -22.70 28.26 -1.82
N LEU A 515 -22.06 28.44 -2.97
CA LEU A 515 -22.28 29.60 -3.86
C LEU A 515 -23.74 29.70 -4.33
N ASN A 516 -24.36 28.58 -4.74
CA ASN A 516 -25.77 28.57 -5.13
C ASN A 516 -26.73 28.83 -3.95
N MET A 517 -26.40 28.36 -2.74
CA MET A 517 -27.14 28.70 -1.53
C MET A 517 -27.05 30.20 -1.17
N MET A 518 -25.89 30.82 -1.41
CA MET A 518 -25.68 32.26 -1.19
C MET A 518 -26.54 33.09 -2.16
N ARG A 519 -26.58 32.71 -3.44
CA ARG A 519 -27.27 33.45 -4.50
C ARG A 519 -28.80 33.43 -4.38
N ASP A 520 -29.41 32.25 -4.37
CA ASP A 520 -30.86 32.09 -4.55
C ASP A 520 -31.59 31.54 -3.31
N GLY A 521 -30.86 31.26 -2.23
CA GLY A 521 -31.40 30.81 -0.95
C GLY A 521 -32.03 29.41 -0.95
N LYS A 522 -31.92 28.69 -2.07
CA LYS A 522 -32.32 27.30 -2.26
C LYS A 522 -31.33 26.60 -3.20
N ALA A 523 -31.01 25.34 -2.91
CA ALA A 523 -30.26 24.48 -3.82
C ALA A 523 -30.91 23.10 -3.92
N GLU A 524 -30.91 22.52 -5.13
CA GLU A 524 -31.38 21.17 -5.43
C GLU A 524 -30.20 20.33 -5.94
N VAL A 525 -29.73 19.40 -5.13
CA VAL A 525 -28.59 18.54 -5.47
C VAL A 525 -29.11 17.18 -5.95
N THR A 526 -28.83 16.83 -7.21
CA THR A 526 -29.08 15.48 -7.75
C THR A 526 -27.80 14.65 -7.71
N LEU A 527 -27.77 13.58 -6.90
CA LEU A 527 -26.64 12.64 -6.84
C LEU A 527 -26.97 11.34 -7.58
N THR A 528 -25.99 10.75 -8.26
CA THR A 528 -26.12 9.41 -8.88
C THR A 528 -24.91 8.55 -8.54
N GLY A 529 -25.09 7.50 -7.73
CA GLY A 529 -24.01 6.59 -7.35
C GLY A 529 -24.46 5.48 -6.39
N PHE A 530 -23.60 4.48 -6.17
CA PHE A 530 -23.89 3.39 -5.24
C PHE A 530 -23.64 3.80 -3.78
N GLY A 531 -24.66 3.63 -2.94
CA GLY A 531 -24.58 3.47 -1.47
C GLY A 531 -23.73 4.46 -0.67
N TYR A 532 -22.41 4.27 -0.68
CA TYR A 532 -21.45 4.89 0.24
C TYR A 532 -21.38 6.42 0.11
N MET A 533 -21.34 6.95 -1.11
CA MET A 533 -21.33 8.41 -1.37
C MET A 533 -22.60 9.09 -0.83
N THR A 534 -23.74 8.41 -0.94
CA THR A 534 -25.03 8.84 -0.39
C THR A 534 -24.98 8.97 1.13
N THR A 535 -24.32 8.02 1.80
CA THR A 535 -24.15 8.00 3.26
C THR A 535 -23.15 9.05 3.75
N LYS A 536 -21.97 9.18 3.09
CA LYS A 536 -20.98 10.21 3.42
C LYS A 536 -21.54 11.63 3.25
N LEU A 537 -22.30 11.91 2.18
CA LEU A 537 -22.90 13.24 2.01
C LEU A 537 -24.07 13.46 2.99
N ALA A 538 -24.86 12.43 3.32
CA ALA A 538 -25.85 12.55 4.38
C ALA A 538 -25.21 12.93 5.73
N ASP A 539 -24.06 12.34 6.06
CA ASP A 539 -23.30 12.69 7.27
C ASP A 539 -22.69 14.11 7.19
N VAL A 540 -22.19 14.55 6.03
CA VAL A 540 -21.76 15.96 5.83
C VAL A 540 -22.92 16.93 6.01
N ILE A 541 -24.07 16.67 5.38
CA ILE A 541 -25.28 17.48 5.47
C ILE A 541 -25.80 17.51 6.91
N GLN A 542 -25.77 16.38 7.61
CA GLN A 542 -26.13 16.28 9.03
C GLN A 542 -25.16 17.03 9.93
N ARG A 543 -23.85 17.02 9.66
CA ARG A 543 -22.85 17.84 10.36
C ARG A 543 -23.06 19.34 10.11
N MET A 544 -23.38 19.75 8.88
CA MET A 544 -23.73 21.16 8.57
C MET A 544 -25.01 21.60 9.31
N GLN A 545 -26.01 20.71 9.43
CA GLN A 545 -27.21 20.96 10.22
C GLN A 545 -26.92 21.03 11.73
N GLN A 546 -26.00 20.19 12.24
CA GLN A 546 -25.67 20.09 13.67
C GLN A 546 -24.75 21.20 14.18
N LYS A 547 -23.80 21.68 13.38
CA LYS A 547 -22.73 22.55 13.90
C LYS A 547 -23.09 24.02 14.01
N GLU A 548 -23.73 24.64 13.02
CA GLU A 548 -23.74 26.11 12.91
C GLU A 548 -25.05 26.75 12.42
N GLY A 549 -26.17 26.02 12.33
CA GLY A 549 -27.46 26.64 11.98
C GLY A 549 -27.52 27.33 10.60
N LEU A 550 -26.51 27.13 9.75
CA LEU A 550 -26.33 27.75 8.43
C LEU A 550 -27.28 27.16 7.37
N VAL A 551 -27.73 25.92 7.57
CA VAL A 551 -28.34 25.11 6.52
C VAL A 551 -29.60 24.42 7.05
N GLN A 552 -30.74 24.66 6.41
CA GLN A 552 -32.00 23.96 6.67
C GLN A 552 -32.34 22.99 5.53
N ILE A 553 -32.33 21.69 5.82
CA ILE A 553 -32.84 20.66 4.90
C ILE A 553 -34.37 20.78 4.86
N LYS A 554 -34.94 21.01 3.67
CA LYS A 554 -36.39 21.16 3.47
C LYS A 554 -37.06 19.85 3.06
N SER A 555 -36.37 19.03 2.26
CA SER A 555 -36.80 17.68 1.92
C SER A 555 -35.64 16.82 1.41
N VAL A 556 -35.73 15.53 1.69
CA VAL A 556 -34.88 14.49 1.10
C VAL A 556 -35.79 13.53 0.34
N GLN A 557 -35.50 13.26 -0.92
CA GLN A 557 -36.22 12.27 -1.73
C GLN A 557 -35.24 11.28 -2.33
N THR A 558 -35.53 9.99 -2.21
CA THR A 558 -34.80 8.92 -2.90
C THR A 558 -35.64 8.41 -4.06
N CYS A 559 -35.12 8.47 -5.28
CA CYS A 559 -35.76 7.84 -6.44
C CYS A 559 -34.82 6.81 -7.08
N LEU A 560 -35.39 5.69 -7.53
CA LEU A 560 -34.69 4.68 -8.32
C LEU A 560 -34.90 5.02 -9.79
N SER A 561 -33.83 5.36 -10.51
CA SER A 561 -33.94 5.59 -11.94
C SER A 561 -34.15 4.28 -12.70
N GLU A 562 -34.73 4.35 -13.90
CA GLU A 562 -34.92 3.19 -14.79
C GLU A 562 -33.61 2.45 -15.11
N ARG A 563 -32.45 3.10 -14.93
CA ARG A 563 -31.11 2.52 -15.13
C ARG A 563 -30.52 1.88 -13.87
N ARG A 564 -31.33 1.64 -12.83
CA ARG A 564 -30.92 1.10 -11.51
C ARG A 564 -29.90 1.96 -10.75
N THR A 565 -29.75 3.24 -11.10
CA THR A 565 -29.00 4.18 -10.26
C THR A 565 -29.94 4.73 -9.19
N SER A 566 -29.52 4.62 -7.93
CA SER A 566 -30.15 5.34 -6.83
C SER A 566 -29.84 6.83 -6.99
N GLN A 567 -30.88 7.65 -6.96
CA GLN A 567 -30.79 9.09 -6.92
C GLN A 567 -31.21 9.58 -5.54
N LEU A 568 -30.38 10.44 -4.94
CA LEU A 568 -30.74 11.23 -3.78
C LEU A 568 -30.93 12.67 -4.24
N LEU A 569 -32.11 13.21 -3.96
CA LEU A 569 -32.45 14.60 -4.13
C LEU A 569 -32.51 15.24 -2.74
N VAL A 570 -31.68 16.26 -2.51
CA VAL A 570 -31.73 17.05 -1.29
C VAL A 570 -32.09 18.49 -1.64
N CYS A 571 -33.23 18.95 -1.12
CA CYS A 571 -33.64 20.35 -1.22
C CYS A 571 -33.18 21.07 0.05
N ILE A 572 -32.27 22.03 -0.13
CA ILE A 572 -31.59 22.74 0.95
C ILE A 572 -31.98 24.22 0.88
N GLY A 573 -32.14 24.88 2.03
CA GLY A 573 -32.28 26.33 2.11
C GLY A 573 -31.43 26.95 3.22
N LYS A 574 -31.37 28.27 3.26
CA LYS A 574 -30.69 29.03 4.33
C LYS A 574 -31.25 28.68 5.71
N GLY A 575 -30.37 28.40 6.66
CA GLY A 575 -30.70 28.29 8.09
C GLY A 575 -30.68 29.66 8.78
N THR A 576 -30.96 29.69 10.09
CA THR A 576 -31.15 30.94 10.86
C THR A 576 -29.90 31.80 10.94
N ASP A 577 -28.73 31.17 10.95
CA ASP A 577 -27.46 31.83 11.28
C ASP A 577 -26.66 32.20 10.02
N PHE A 578 -27.16 31.80 8.84
CA PHE A 578 -26.53 32.01 7.54
C PHE A 578 -26.31 33.49 7.21
N GLU A 579 -27.31 34.34 7.43
CA GLU A 579 -27.20 35.78 7.17
C GLU A 579 -26.20 36.47 8.14
N ALA A 580 -26.04 35.93 9.36
CA ALA A 580 -25.05 36.43 10.31
C ALA A 580 -23.61 36.04 9.92
N LEU A 581 -23.42 34.85 9.34
CA LEU A 581 -22.14 34.43 8.76
C LEU A 581 -21.76 35.32 7.56
N VAL A 582 -22.68 35.54 6.63
CA VAL A 582 -22.45 36.39 5.44
C VAL A 582 -22.13 37.82 5.87
N ALA A 583 -22.84 38.37 6.86
CA ALA A 583 -22.57 39.71 7.40
C ALA A 583 -21.26 39.83 8.21
N ALA A 584 -20.62 38.70 8.55
CA ALA A 584 -19.32 38.67 9.25
C ALA A 584 -18.12 38.49 8.29
N LEU A 585 -18.37 38.29 6.99
CA LEU A 585 -17.31 38.23 5.98
C LEU A 585 -16.72 39.63 5.72
N PRO A 586 -15.42 39.75 5.41
CA PRO A 586 -14.83 41.01 4.98
C PRO A 586 -15.53 41.59 3.74
N GLU A 587 -15.61 42.92 3.65
CA GLU A 587 -16.32 43.65 2.58
C GLU A 587 -15.82 43.26 1.18
N GLN A 588 -14.50 43.08 1.01
CA GLN A 588 -13.90 42.58 -0.23
C GLN A 588 -14.34 41.15 -0.58
N THR A 589 -14.56 40.28 0.41
CA THR A 589 -15.08 38.92 0.18
C THR A 589 -16.53 38.98 -0.30
N ALA A 590 -17.34 39.88 0.27
CA ALA A 590 -18.72 40.09 -0.16
C ALA A 590 -18.82 40.62 -1.60
N GLU A 591 -17.98 41.60 -1.99
CA GLU A 591 -17.92 42.09 -3.37
C GLU A 591 -17.49 41.00 -4.38
N LEU A 592 -16.53 40.14 -4.01
CA LEU A 592 -16.10 39.01 -4.85
C LEU A 592 -17.18 37.93 -4.99
N ILE A 593 -17.98 37.69 -3.93
CA ILE A 593 -19.15 36.80 -3.97
C ILE A 593 -20.22 37.34 -4.92
N GLU A 594 -20.51 38.65 -4.90
CA GLU A 594 -21.46 39.26 -5.85
C GLU A 594 -20.94 39.23 -7.29
N ALA A 595 -19.62 39.35 -7.49
CA ALA A 595 -18.97 39.26 -8.80
C ALA A 595 -18.94 37.84 -9.39
N GLY A 596 -19.00 36.81 -8.54
CA GLY A 596 -19.01 35.40 -8.97
C GLY A 596 -17.66 34.88 -9.45
N ASP A 597 -16.54 35.47 -9.01
CA ASP A 597 -15.20 35.01 -9.33
C ASP A 597 -14.79 33.86 -8.40
N VAL A 598 -14.75 32.65 -8.95
CA VAL A 598 -14.44 31.40 -8.22
C VAL A 598 -12.93 31.19 -8.06
N SER A 599 -12.07 32.01 -8.70
CA SER A 599 -10.61 31.82 -8.70
C SER A 599 -9.90 32.41 -7.47
N ALA A 600 -10.62 33.16 -6.63
CA ALA A 600 -10.11 33.80 -5.41
C ALA A 600 -10.47 33.05 -4.11
N TRP A 601 -11.00 31.82 -4.21
CA TRP A 601 -11.36 30.90 -3.13
C TRP A 601 -10.51 29.62 -3.20
#